data_AF-A0A3D4FVP4-F1
#
_entry.id   AF-A0A3D4FVP4-F1
#
_cell.length_a   1.000
_cell.length_b   1.000
_cell.length_c   1.000
_cell.angle_alpha   90.00
_cell.angle_beta   90.00
_cell.angle_gamma   90.00
#
_symmetry.space_group_name_H-M   'P 1'
#
loop_
_entity.id
_entity.type
_entity.pdbx_description
1 polymer ?
#
loop_
_entity_poly.entity_id
_entity_poly.type
_entity_poly.pdbx_seq_one_letter_code
_entity_poly.pdbx_strand_id
1 'polypeptide(L)'
;AINRGAPIYAELVGYGMTGDAHHVTQPAEDGEGAFRVMRAALDRAGVTPDEVDYVNAHGTSTPFNDRIETLAIKRCFGDHAESLAVSSSKSMTGHLLGASGGLEAGIVALAVREQVIPPTINLENP
;
A
#
# COMPACT_ATOMS: atom_id res chain seq x y z
N ALA A 1 -2.41 -7.84 -23.77
CA ALA A 1 -2.42 -6.39 -24.04
C ALA A 1 -1.67 -6.04 -25.33
N ILE A 2 -0.44 -6.54 -25.49
CA ILE A 2 0.47 -6.26 -26.62
C ILE A 2 -0.15 -6.61 -27.99
N ASN A 3 -0.62 -7.85 -28.18
CA ASN A 3 -1.15 -8.29 -29.49
C ASN A 3 -2.38 -7.50 -29.97
N ARG A 4 -3.13 -6.87 -29.05
CA ARG A 4 -4.30 -6.03 -29.39
C ARG A 4 -3.97 -4.53 -29.45
N GLY A 5 -2.70 -4.15 -29.32
CA GLY A 5 -2.28 -2.74 -29.33
C GLY A 5 -2.89 -1.89 -28.22
N ALA A 6 -3.23 -2.50 -27.07
CA ALA A 6 -3.90 -1.77 -25.99
C ALA A 6 -2.92 -0.87 -25.24
N PRO A 7 -3.32 0.36 -24.85
CA PRO A 7 -2.57 1.17 -23.90
C PRO A 7 -2.41 0.41 -22.57
N ILE A 8 -1.16 0.31 -22.10
CA ILE A 8 -0.82 -0.33 -20.84
C ILE A 8 -0.57 0.79 -19.81
N TYR A 9 -1.24 0.71 -18.66
CA TYR A 9 -1.06 1.67 -17.56
C TYR A 9 -0.01 1.17 -16.56
N ALA A 10 -0.13 -0.09 -16.15
CA ALA A 10 0.77 -0.76 -15.24
C ALA A 10 0.65 -2.28 -15.41
N GLU A 11 1.55 -3.02 -14.78
CA GLU A 11 1.52 -4.47 -14.66
C GLU A 11 1.33 -4.86 -13.19
N LEU A 12 0.44 -5.84 -12.92
CA LEU A 12 0.32 -6.44 -11.60
C LEU A 12 1.30 -7.63 -11.52
N VAL A 13 2.45 -7.41 -10.90
CA VAL A 13 3.52 -8.41 -10.81
C VAL A 13 3.36 -9.37 -9.63
N GLY A 14 2.65 -8.98 -8.58
CA GLY A 14 2.43 -9.83 -7.39
C GLY A 14 1.25 -9.35 -6.53
N TYR A 15 0.74 -10.25 -5.70
CA TYR A 15 -0.29 -9.94 -4.70
C TYR A 15 -0.17 -10.90 -3.50
N GLY A 16 -0.62 -10.45 -2.34
CA GLY A 16 -0.69 -11.22 -1.11
C GLY A 16 -2.08 -11.16 -0.48
N MET A 17 -2.44 -12.19 0.28
CA MET A 17 -3.63 -12.18 1.15
C MET A 17 -3.28 -12.94 2.43
N THR A 18 -3.64 -12.36 3.58
CA THR A 18 -3.44 -12.97 4.90
C THR A 18 -4.72 -12.80 5.73
N GLY A 19 -4.78 -13.49 6.87
CA GLY A 19 -5.74 -13.23 7.92
C GLY A 19 -5.01 -12.97 9.23
N ASP A 20 -5.50 -12.01 10.01
CA ASP A 20 -4.86 -11.59 11.25
C ASP A 20 -5.03 -12.64 12.36
N ALA A 21 -6.19 -13.28 12.44
CA ALA A 21 -6.54 -14.29 13.45
C ALA A 21 -6.19 -13.88 14.91
N HIS A 22 -6.17 -12.58 15.19
CA HIS A 22 -5.74 -12.00 16.46
C HIS A 22 -6.92 -11.47 17.29
N HIS A 23 -7.72 -10.58 16.71
CA HIS A 23 -8.90 -9.99 17.33
C HIS A 23 -10.02 -9.86 16.30
N VAL A 24 -11.28 -9.75 16.75
CA VAL A 24 -12.45 -9.70 15.85
C VAL A 24 -12.48 -8.45 14.96
N THR A 25 -11.88 -7.34 15.42
CA THR A 25 -11.92 -6.04 14.72
C THR A 25 -10.61 -5.26 14.77
N GLN A 26 -9.59 -5.75 15.47
CA GLN A 26 -8.34 -5.02 15.65
C GLN A 26 -7.19 -5.78 14.99
N PRO A 27 -6.27 -5.08 14.30
CA PRO A 27 -5.06 -5.70 13.82
C PRO A 27 -4.17 -6.12 15.00
N ALA A 28 -3.25 -7.04 14.76
CA ALA A 28 -2.22 -7.39 15.73
C ALA A 28 -1.38 -6.16 16.09
N GLU A 29 -1.04 -5.99 17.37
CA GLU A 29 -0.32 -4.81 17.88
C GLU A 29 1.04 -4.58 17.20
N ASP A 30 1.66 -5.65 16.70
CA ASP A 30 2.94 -5.62 16.00
C ASP A 30 2.80 -5.45 14.48
N GLY A 31 1.57 -5.42 13.94
CA GLY A 31 1.29 -5.31 12.52
C GLY A 31 1.62 -6.57 11.72
N GLU A 32 1.68 -7.74 12.35
CA GLU A 32 2.11 -8.99 11.71
C GLU A 32 1.29 -9.37 10.47
N GLY A 33 -0.02 -9.11 10.47
CA GLY A 33 -0.89 -9.34 9.31
C GLY A 33 -0.46 -8.55 8.07
N ALA A 34 -0.26 -7.24 8.27
CA ALA A 34 0.19 -6.31 7.23
C ALA A 34 1.64 -6.61 6.78
N PHE A 35 2.53 -6.95 7.73
CA PHE A 35 3.89 -7.36 7.40
C PHE A 35 3.90 -8.60 6.50
N ARG A 36 3.18 -9.67 6.89
CA ARG A 36 3.12 -10.91 6.10
C ARG A 36 2.50 -10.71 4.73
N VAL A 37 1.44 -9.89 4.61
CA VAL A 37 0.79 -9.67 3.31
C VAL A 37 1.69 -8.92 2.34
N MET A 38 2.44 -7.92 2.82
CA MET A 38 3.42 -7.19 2.00
C MET A 38 4.58 -8.10 1.59
N ARG A 39 5.15 -8.88 2.53
CA ARG A 39 6.19 -9.87 2.20
C ARG A 39 5.72 -10.88 1.15
N ALA A 40 4.53 -11.43 1.30
CA ALA A 40 3.97 -12.38 0.34
C ALA A 40 3.77 -11.75 -1.05
N ALA A 41 3.35 -10.48 -1.11
CA ALA A 41 3.20 -9.77 -2.38
C ALA A 41 4.55 -9.54 -3.08
N LEU A 42 5.57 -9.11 -2.33
CA LEU A 42 6.94 -8.92 -2.82
C LEU A 42 7.56 -10.24 -3.30
N ASP A 43 7.47 -11.29 -2.48
CA ASP A 43 8.02 -12.61 -2.81
C ASP A 43 7.36 -13.17 -4.09
N ARG A 44 6.05 -12.97 -4.26
CA ARG A 44 5.32 -13.38 -5.47
C ARG A 44 5.67 -12.54 -6.70
N ALA A 45 5.98 -11.26 -6.50
CA ALA A 45 6.47 -10.38 -7.55
C ALA A 45 7.93 -10.67 -7.94
N GLY A 46 8.70 -11.36 -7.08
CA GLY A 46 10.14 -11.50 -7.25
C GLY A 46 10.90 -10.18 -7.09
N VAL A 47 10.34 -9.27 -6.29
CA VAL A 47 10.83 -7.90 -6.07
C VAL A 47 11.37 -7.78 -4.64
N THR A 48 12.53 -7.16 -4.49
CA THR A 48 13.13 -6.84 -3.21
C THR A 48 12.56 -5.53 -2.63
N PRO A 49 12.55 -5.33 -1.30
CA PRO A 49 11.96 -4.12 -0.73
C PRO A 49 12.58 -2.81 -1.23
N ASP A 50 13.89 -2.80 -1.54
CA ASP A 50 14.63 -1.65 -2.04
C ASP A 50 14.28 -1.24 -3.48
N GLU A 51 13.58 -2.11 -4.23
CA GLU A 51 13.08 -1.80 -5.58
C GLU A 51 11.70 -1.10 -5.57
N VAL A 52 11.09 -0.90 -4.39
CA VAL A 52 9.78 -0.25 -4.28
C VAL A 52 9.94 1.22 -3.92
N ASP A 53 9.50 2.11 -4.80
CA ASP A 53 9.60 3.56 -4.55
C ASP A 53 8.41 4.14 -3.77
N TYR A 54 7.23 3.50 -3.85
CA TYR A 54 5.98 4.10 -3.40
C TYR A 54 4.98 3.08 -2.83
N VAL A 55 4.38 3.41 -1.68
CA VAL A 55 3.23 2.73 -1.09
C VAL A 55 2.05 3.69 -0.95
N ASN A 56 0.92 3.34 -1.60
CA ASN A 56 -0.38 3.91 -1.24
C ASN A 56 -0.97 3.12 -0.06
N ALA A 57 -0.83 3.67 1.14
CA ALA A 57 -1.24 3.04 2.38
C ALA A 57 -2.76 2.89 2.49
N HIS A 58 -3.20 1.94 3.33
CA HIS A 58 -4.58 1.83 3.74
C HIS A 58 -5.02 3.12 4.45
N GLY A 59 -4.25 3.63 5.42
CA GLY A 59 -4.33 4.98 5.97
C GLY A 59 -5.76 5.44 6.26
N THR A 60 -6.40 4.83 7.26
CA THR A 60 -7.80 5.10 7.62
C THR A 60 -7.98 6.28 8.55
N SER A 61 -6.89 6.96 8.92
CA SER A 61 -6.90 8.06 9.89
C SER A 61 -7.43 7.64 11.26
N THR A 62 -7.13 6.38 11.65
CA THR A 62 -7.42 5.90 13.00
C THR A 62 -6.10 5.69 13.75
N PRO A 63 -5.97 6.16 15.02
CA PRO A 63 -4.69 6.16 15.72
C PRO A 63 -4.01 4.79 15.81
N PHE A 64 -4.80 3.72 15.98
CA PHE A 64 -4.28 2.36 16.05
C PHE A 64 -3.84 1.84 14.68
N ASN A 65 -4.69 1.97 13.66
CA ASN A 65 -4.37 1.46 12.32
C ASN A 65 -3.12 2.13 11.76
N ASP A 66 -3.06 3.46 11.80
CA ASP A 66 -1.99 4.19 11.11
C ASP A 66 -0.64 3.93 11.78
N ARG A 67 -0.61 3.82 13.11
CA ARG A 67 0.59 3.39 13.85
C ARG A 67 1.03 1.97 13.47
N ILE A 68 0.08 1.03 13.44
CA ILE A 68 0.36 -0.39 13.20
C ILE A 68 0.77 -0.63 11.73
N GLU A 69 0.12 0.05 10.78
CA GLU A 69 0.46 0.01 9.38
C GLU A 69 1.86 0.60 9.14
N THR A 70 2.17 1.74 9.76
CA THR A 70 3.51 2.34 9.70
C THR A 70 4.57 1.39 10.24
N LEU A 71 4.29 0.72 11.38
CA LEU A 71 5.20 -0.28 11.94
C LEU A 71 5.42 -1.45 10.98
N ALA A 72 4.35 -1.97 10.37
CA ALA A 72 4.43 -3.06 9.41
C ALA A 72 5.23 -2.68 8.15
N ILE A 73 5.04 -1.46 7.63
CA ILE A 73 5.82 -0.92 6.50
C ILE A 73 7.29 -0.87 6.89
N LYS A 74 7.64 -0.24 8.02
CA LYS A 74 9.03 -0.17 8.50
C LYS A 74 9.66 -1.55 8.68
N ARG A 75 8.92 -2.52 9.22
CA ARG A 75 9.37 -3.91 9.34
C ARG A 75 9.61 -4.58 7.99
N CYS A 76 8.73 -4.34 7.01
CA CYS A 76 8.81 -4.98 5.69
C CYS A 76 9.95 -4.42 4.83
N PHE A 77 10.14 -3.09 4.88
CA PHE A 77 11.10 -2.37 4.04
C PHE A 77 12.45 -2.12 4.72
N GLY A 78 12.58 -2.32 6.04
CA GLY A 78 13.84 -2.16 6.76
C GLY A 78 14.40 -0.74 6.60
N ASP A 79 15.70 -0.63 6.36
CA ASP A 79 16.39 0.66 6.17
C ASP A 79 15.82 1.47 4.99
N HIS A 80 15.28 0.81 3.96
CA HIS A 80 14.66 1.48 2.81
C HIS A 80 13.39 2.24 3.17
N ALA A 81 12.77 1.94 4.31
CA ALA A 81 11.57 2.64 4.77
C ALA A 81 11.79 4.16 4.98
N GLU A 82 13.03 4.60 5.20
CA GLU A 82 13.38 6.02 5.35
C GLU A 82 13.39 6.79 4.03
N SER A 83 13.55 6.10 2.89
CA SER A 83 13.48 6.68 1.53
C SER A 83 12.19 6.34 0.78
N LEU A 84 11.37 5.44 1.32
CA LEU A 84 10.12 5.00 0.72
C LEU A 84 9.07 6.12 0.78
N ALA A 85 8.51 6.49 -0.37
CA ALA A 85 7.39 7.42 -0.40
C ALA A 85 6.11 6.71 0.06
N VAL A 86 5.37 7.33 0.98
CA VAL A 86 4.08 6.81 1.47
C VAL A 86 3.02 7.90 1.40
N SER A 87 1.87 7.57 0.83
CA SER A 87 0.68 8.45 0.86
C SER A 87 -0.60 7.63 1.10
N SER A 88 -1.72 8.30 1.37
CA SER A 88 -3.04 7.65 1.38
C SER A 88 -4.05 8.46 0.58
N SER A 89 -4.53 7.90 -0.53
CA SER A 89 -5.58 8.52 -1.36
C SER A 89 -6.90 8.71 -0.60
N LYS A 90 -7.15 7.96 0.49
CA LYS A 90 -8.36 8.13 1.33
C LYS A 90 -8.45 9.51 1.95
N SER A 91 -7.33 10.20 2.15
CA SER A 91 -7.35 11.58 2.60
C SER A 91 -8.11 12.52 1.63
N MET A 92 -8.26 12.13 0.36
CA MET A 92 -8.96 12.92 -0.69
C MET A 92 -10.34 12.36 -0.96
N THR A 93 -10.45 11.04 -0.98
CA THR A 93 -11.65 10.34 -1.49
C THR A 93 -12.55 9.82 -0.38
N GLY A 94 -12.11 9.87 0.87
CA GLY A 94 -12.70 9.13 1.97
C GLY A 94 -12.50 7.63 1.84
N HIS A 95 -13.00 6.88 2.83
CA HIS A 95 -12.92 5.42 2.85
C HIS A 95 -14.12 4.79 2.13
N LEU A 96 -13.93 4.36 0.89
CA LEU A 96 -14.97 3.80 0.03
C LEU A 96 -15.34 2.33 0.33
N LEU A 97 -14.98 1.83 1.51
CA LEU A 97 -15.24 0.46 1.94
C LEU A 97 -14.82 -0.57 0.88
N GLY A 98 -15.74 -1.40 0.38
CA GLY A 98 -15.48 -2.42 -0.63
C GLY A 98 -14.97 -1.89 -1.97
N ALA A 99 -15.13 -0.59 -2.26
CA ALA A 99 -14.63 0.02 -3.49
C ALA A 99 -13.20 0.60 -3.35
N SER A 100 -12.64 0.68 -2.13
CA SER A 100 -11.32 1.28 -1.89
C SER A 100 -10.23 0.61 -2.73
N GLY A 101 -10.13 -0.73 -2.72
CA GLY A 101 -9.06 -1.42 -3.43
C GLY A 101 -9.06 -1.20 -4.95
N GLY A 102 -10.25 -1.14 -5.57
CA GLY A 102 -10.37 -0.90 -7.01
C GLY A 102 -9.99 0.52 -7.41
N LEU A 103 -10.45 1.53 -6.65
CA LEU A 103 -10.09 2.93 -6.87
C LEU A 103 -8.59 3.13 -6.66
N GLU A 104 -8.05 2.62 -5.55
CA GLU A 104 -6.64 2.78 -5.16
C GLU A 104 -5.69 2.11 -6.15
N ALA A 105 -6.03 0.93 -6.67
CA ALA A 105 -5.27 0.28 -7.74
C ALA A 105 -5.23 1.13 -9.02
N GLY A 106 -6.34 1.77 -9.38
CA GLY A 106 -6.40 2.70 -10.51
C GLY A 106 -5.52 3.93 -10.30
N ILE A 107 -5.54 4.51 -9.09
CA ILE A 107 -4.69 5.65 -8.71
C ILE A 107 -3.20 5.28 -8.78
N VAL A 108 -2.80 4.13 -8.24
CA VAL A 108 -1.40 3.67 -8.29
C VAL A 108 -0.97 3.37 -9.74
N ALA A 109 -1.84 2.79 -10.57
CA ALA A 109 -1.55 2.59 -11.99
C ALA A 109 -1.35 3.92 -12.75
N LEU A 110 -2.11 4.97 -12.39
CA LEU A 110 -1.90 6.31 -12.93
C LEU A 110 -0.61 6.93 -12.39
N ALA A 111 -0.29 6.75 -11.10
CA ALA A 111 0.97 7.24 -10.53
C ALA A 111 2.19 6.65 -11.25
N VAL A 112 2.18 5.34 -11.55
CA VAL A 112 3.20 4.68 -12.37
C VAL A 112 3.23 5.26 -13.79
N ARG A 113 2.07 5.43 -14.42
CA ARG A 113 2.01 5.93 -15.81
C ARG A 113 2.46 7.39 -15.93
N GLU A 114 2.07 8.24 -14.99
CA GLU A 114 2.27 9.68 -15.03
C GLU A 114 3.55 10.11 -14.31
N GLN A 115 4.21 9.18 -13.59
CA GLN A 115 5.42 9.43 -12.80
C GLN A 115 5.21 10.52 -11.75
N VAL A 116 4.03 10.51 -11.11
CA VAL A 116 3.63 11.47 -10.07
C VAL A 116 2.94 10.73 -8.93
N ILE A 117 3.45 10.91 -7.71
CA ILE A 117 2.83 10.37 -6.50
C ILE A 117 1.77 11.36 -6.00
N PRO A 118 0.52 10.93 -5.74
CA PRO A 118 -0.50 11.81 -5.17
C PRO A 118 -0.15 12.20 -3.73
N PRO A 119 -0.47 13.43 -3.30
CA PRO A 119 -0.22 13.86 -1.93
C PRO A 119 -1.20 13.22 -0.94
N THR A 120 -0.80 13.17 0.33
CA THR A 120 -1.73 13.04 1.46
C THR A 120 -2.12 14.44 1.93
N ILE A 121 -3.41 14.78 1.94
CA ILE A 121 -3.90 16.05 2.47
C ILE A 121 -4.32 15.88 3.94
N ASN A 122 -4.48 17.00 4.65
CA ASN A 122 -4.80 17.04 6.09
C ASN A 122 -3.71 16.45 7.00
N LEU A 123 -2.49 16.23 6.48
CA LEU A 123 -1.33 15.83 7.26
C LEU A 123 -0.46 17.06 7.57
N GLU A 124 -0.55 17.58 8.79
CA GLU A 124 0.20 18.75 9.24
C GLU A 124 1.33 18.39 10.21
N ASN A 125 1.12 17.36 11.04
CA ASN A 125 2.03 16.95 12.11
C ASN A 125 2.20 15.41 12.06
N PRO A 126 3.16 14.90 11.27
CA PRO A 126 3.40 13.46 11.12
C PRO A 126 3.99 12.81 12.39
#